data_AF-A0A177XUM8-F1
#
_entry.id   AF-A0A177XUM8-F1
#
_cell.length_a   1.000
_cell.length_b   1.000
_cell.length_c   1.000
_cell.angle_alpha   90.00
_cell.angle_beta   90.00
_cell.angle_gamma   90.00
#
_symmetry.space_group_name_H-M   'P 1'
#
loop_
_entity.id
_entity.type
_entity.pdbx_description
1 polymer ?
#
loop_
_entity_poly.entity_id
_entity_poly.type
_entity_poly.pdbx_seq_one_letter_code
_entity_poly.pdbx_strand_id
1 'polypeptide(L)'
;MRSITANSILAGLITANIAGCSLFFADEREPYYPLLRNSTYSGDDIAVIETDNVLKSAVKHNDFVLVEDGARVNQSVDKVFAEAINNHSVSVEDLKGEEFHQGLELIIKQFTCELYASQQPVDSIQLCPQSNQVVDNGLGYLPFEKGVRTAQRLSAIERNDEGTLQLELFLKSTHERPLESLWGAVHELGHFKGSQLPPESVVLTINLKAYKKDTDAHNWRYMHSEPLIFFVVLPSVDQLISRPNEVESMKFAYRSAKLLVVDSR
;
A
#
# COMPACT_ATOMS: atom_id res chain seq x y z
N MET A 1 12.06 72.19 55.62
CA MET A 1 11.99 72.77 54.26
C MET A 1 12.49 71.69 53.30
N ARG A 2 11.60 70.97 52.61
CA ARG A 2 11.40 70.96 51.13
C ARG A 2 12.73 71.03 50.35
N SER A 3 13.08 70.10 49.45
CA SER A 3 12.30 69.62 48.31
C SER A 3 12.76 68.22 47.81
N ILE A 4 11.88 67.60 47.02
CA ILE A 4 11.92 66.25 46.42
C ILE A 4 12.35 66.35 44.94
N THR A 5 12.71 65.19 44.36
CA THR A 5 12.71 64.75 42.93
C THR A 5 14.00 65.01 42.13
N ALA A 6 14.48 64.15 41.23
CA ALA A 6 13.82 63.10 40.44
C ALA A 6 14.78 61.98 39.98
N ASN A 7 14.16 60.84 39.63
CA ASN A 7 14.68 59.61 39.05
C ASN A 7 15.60 59.77 37.84
N SER A 8 16.49 58.79 37.63
CA SER A 8 16.63 58.09 36.34
C SER A 8 17.33 56.74 36.52
N ILE A 9 16.52 55.68 36.46
CA ILE A 9 16.93 54.29 36.28
C ILE A 9 17.19 54.12 34.78
N LEU A 10 18.38 53.68 34.39
CA LEU A 10 18.62 53.22 33.02
C LEU A 10 18.98 51.73 33.06
N ALA A 11 17.94 50.92 32.91
CA ALA A 11 18.03 49.54 32.48
C ALA A 11 18.11 49.51 30.94
N GLY A 12 19.01 48.70 30.39
CA GLY A 12 19.10 48.45 28.94
C GLY A 12 19.88 47.17 28.71
N LEU A 13 19.19 46.03 28.85
CA LEU A 13 18.82 45.13 27.74
C LEU A 13 20.00 44.34 27.16
N ILE A 14 20.29 43.22 27.84
CA ILE A 14 20.97 42.06 27.28
C ILE A 14 20.03 41.49 26.21
N THR A 15 20.25 41.81 24.94
CA THR A 15 19.65 41.08 23.83
C THR A 15 20.39 39.77 23.66
N ALA A 16 20.04 38.79 24.49
CA ALA A 16 20.28 37.40 24.17
C ALA A 16 19.35 37.07 22.99
N ASN A 17 19.90 37.09 21.78
CA ASN A 17 19.27 36.51 20.60
C ASN A 17 19.22 35.00 20.82
N ILE A 18 18.21 34.53 21.54
CA ILE A 18 17.81 33.13 21.54
C ILE A 18 17.10 32.94 20.21
N ALA A 19 17.89 32.74 19.15
CA ALA A 19 17.42 32.11 17.93
C ALA A 19 17.09 30.65 18.31
N GLY A 20 15.93 30.47 18.92
CA GLY A 20 15.32 29.16 19.05
C GLY A 20 14.93 28.73 17.66
N CYS A 21 15.82 28.01 16.97
CA CYS A 21 15.40 27.10 15.92
C CYS A 21 14.49 26.09 16.61
N SER A 22 13.19 26.37 16.59
CA SER A 22 12.16 25.38 16.88
C SER A 22 12.33 24.31 15.81
N LEU A 23 13.16 23.32 16.12
CA LEU A 23 13.17 22.05 15.42
C LEU A 23 11.81 21.41 15.73
N PHE A 24 10.79 21.79 14.96
CA PHE A 24 9.61 20.98 14.78
C PHE A 24 10.07 19.75 14.00
N PHE A 25 10.74 18.82 14.68
CA PHE A 25 10.65 17.44 14.29
C PHE A 25 9.18 17.11 14.47
N ALA A 26 8.44 16.99 13.36
CA ALA A 26 7.20 16.25 13.41
C ALA A 26 7.56 14.90 14.06
N ASP A 27 6.84 14.50 15.10
CA ASP A 27 7.01 13.16 15.69
C ASP A 27 7.05 12.16 14.53
N GLU A 28 8.22 11.58 14.27
CA GLU A 28 8.32 10.51 13.28
C GLU A 28 7.56 9.33 13.92
N ARG A 29 6.36 9.08 13.40
CA ARG A 29 5.46 8.02 13.82
C ARG A 29 6.16 6.67 13.61
N GLU A 30 6.84 6.15 14.61
CA GLU A 30 7.42 4.80 14.51
C GLU A 30 6.44 3.72 15.00
N PRO A 31 6.26 2.62 14.25
CA PRO A 31 6.84 2.31 12.94
C PRO A 31 6.01 2.84 11.74
N TYR A 32 6.68 3.14 10.62
CA TYR A 32 6.07 3.63 9.38
C TYR A 32 6.73 3.02 8.13
N TYR A 33 5.94 2.82 7.07
CA TYR A 33 6.51 2.38 5.80
C TYR A 33 7.23 3.53 5.08
N PRO A 34 8.26 3.24 4.26
CA PRO A 34 8.88 4.23 3.40
C PRO A 34 7.85 4.95 2.51
N LEU A 35 8.10 6.23 2.25
CA LEU A 35 7.20 7.05 1.46
C LEU A 35 7.31 6.72 -0.04
N LEU A 36 6.19 6.37 -0.66
CA LEU A 36 6.06 6.11 -2.09
C LEU A 36 6.55 7.29 -2.93
N ARG A 37 6.22 8.52 -2.52
CA ARG A 37 6.66 9.73 -3.24
C ARG A 37 8.20 9.84 -3.35
N ASN A 38 8.92 9.28 -2.36
CA ASN A 38 10.38 9.31 -2.28
C ASN A 38 11.01 8.03 -2.86
N SER A 39 10.22 6.99 -3.14
CA SER A 39 10.71 5.73 -3.69
C SER A 39 11.32 5.91 -5.09
N THR A 40 12.27 5.05 -5.44
CA THR A 40 12.98 5.10 -6.74
C THR A 40 12.14 4.45 -7.84
N TYR A 41 11.88 5.20 -8.92
CA TYR A 41 11.05 4.76 -10.05
C TYR A 41 11.78 3.76 -10.97
N SER A 42 13.08 3.97 -11.18
CA SER A 42 13.93 3.19 -12.09
C SER A 42 15.35 3.06 -11.53
N GLY A 43 16.21 2.27 -12.19
CA GLY A 43 17.60 2.03 -11.76
C GLY A 43 18.50 3.26 -11.71
N ASP A 44 18.01 4.43 -12.11
CA ASP A 44 18.73 5.71 -12.10
C ASP A 44 18.51 6.53 -10.80
N ASP A 45 17.97 5.90 -9.73
CA ASP A 45 17.71 6.51 -8.42
C ASP A 45 16.83 7.78 -8.42
N ILE A 46 16.01 7.97 -9.47
CA ILE A 46 15.10 9.12 -9.56
C ILE A 46 13.82 8.85 -8.77
N ALA A 47 13.47 9.78 -7.87
CA ALA A 47 12.27 9.66 -7.04
C ALA A 47 10.97 9.72 -7.86
N VAL A 48 9.96 8.97 -7.45
CA VAL A 48 8.62 8.94 -8.09
C VAL A 48 7.98 10.33 -8.19
N ILE A 49 8.20 11.20 -7.20
CA ILE A 49 7.65 12.57 -7.24
C ILE A 49 8.29 13.44 -8.32
N GLU A 50 9.55 13.15 -8.68
CA GLU A 50 10.35 13.92 -9.63
C GLU A 50 10.14 13.44 -11.08
N THR A 51 9.68 12.20 -11.27
CA THR A 51 9.36 11.66 -12.60
C THR A 51 7.92 11.95 -13.00
N ASP A 52 7.64 12.09 -14.29
CA ASP A 52 6.27 12.06 -14.82
C ASP A 52 5.91 10.61 -15.17
N ASN A 53 5.35 9.93 -14.18
CA ASN A 53 4.94 8.53 -14.30
C ASN A 53 3.41 8.38 -14.14
N VAL A 54 2.91 7.27 -14.67
CA VAL A 54 1.48 6.94 -14.72
C VAL A 54 0.84 6.86 -13.33
N LEU A 55 1.59 6.44 -12.30
CA LEU A 55 1.11 6.37 -10.92
C LEU A 55 0.92 7.77 -10.31
N LYS A 56 1.91 8.64 -10.45
CA LYS A 56 1.82 10.06 -10.04
C LYS A 56 0.67 10.76 -10.72
N SER A 57 0.44 10.48 -12.01
CA SER A 57 -0.71 11.03 -12.75
C SER A 57 -2.04 10.57 -12.14
N ALA A 58 -2.23 9.26 -11.96
CA ALA A 58 -3.47 8.71 -11.39
C ALA A 58 -3.75 9.25 -9.97
N VAL A 59 -2.72 9.35 -9.12
CA VAL A 59 -2.85 9.90 -7.77
C VAL A 59 -3.23 11.39 -7.80
N LYS A 60 -2.59 12.20 -8.65
CA LYS A 60 -2.89 13.64 -8.75
C LYS A 60 -4.28 13.93 -9.29
N HIS A 61 -4.75 13.12 -10.24
CA HIS A 61 -6.06 13.29 -10.87
C HIS A 61 -7.20 12.59 -10.10
N ASN A 62 -6.89 11.84 -9.04
CA ASN A 62 -7.86 11.07 -8.26
C ASN A 62 -8.55 9.98 -9.08
N ASP A 63 -7.78 9.36 -10.00
CA ASP A 63 -8.26 8.28 -10.85
C ASP A 63 -8.20 6.96 -10.08
N PHE A 64 -9.24 6.71 -9.29
CA PHE A 64 -9.40 5.48 -8.54
C PHE A 64 -10.86 5.02 -8.45
N VAL A 65 -11.04 3.73 -8.20
CA VAL A 65 -12.35 3.11 -7.95
C VAL A 65 -12.31 2.35 -6.63
N LEU A 66 -13.45 2.29 -5.92
CA LEU A 66 -13.54 1.47 -4.72
C LEU A 66 -13.46 -0.01 -5.11
N VAL A 67 -12.65 -0.77 -4.39
CA VAL A 67 -12.48 -2.21 -4.65
C VAL A 67 -13.78 -2.97 -4.45
N GLU A 68 -14.59 -2.60 -3.44
CA GLU A 68 -15.90 -3.22 -3.21
C GLU A 68 -16.91 -2.98 -4.34
N ASP A 69 -16.68 -1.98 -5.21
CA ASP A 69 -17.51 -1.72 -6.39
C ASP A 69 -16.99 -2.55 -7.58
N GLY A 70 -17.30 -3.85 -7.54
CA GLY A 70 -16.83 -4.81 -8.55
C GLY A 70 -17.21 -4.42 -9.99
N ALA A 71 -18.35 -3.75 -10.19
CA ALA A 71 -18.78 -3.28 -11.50
C ALA A 71 -17.86 -2.17 -12.04
N ARG A 72 -17.50 -1.17 -11.21
CA ARG A 72 -16.57 -0.11 -11.61
C ARG A 72 -15.13 -0.62 -11.73
N VAL A 73 -14.72 -1.57 -10.89
CA VAL A 73 -13.45 -2.28 -11.06
C VAL A 73 -13.40 -2.96 -12.42
N ASN A 74 -14.42 -3.73 -12.78
CA ASN A 74 -14.51 -4.40 -14.08
C ASN A 74 -14.48 -3.40 -15.25
N GLN A 75 -15.11 -2.22 -15.12
CA GLN A 75 -15.02 -1.18 -16.15
C GLN A 75 -13.61 -0.56 -16.29
N SER A 76 -12.76 -0.69 -15.26
CA SER A 76 -11.41 -0.13 -15.25
C SER A 76 -10.32 -1.11 -15.67
N VAL A 77 -10.59 -2.43 -15.71
CA VAL A 77 -9.62 -3.50 -16.07
C VAL A 77 -8.88 -3.19 -17.37
N ASP A 78 -9.61 -2.71 -18.39
CA ASP A 78 -9.05 -2.44 -19.72
C ASP A 78 -8.00 -1.31 -19.71
N LYS A 79 -8.10 -0.40 -18.73
CA LYS A 79 -7.12 0.68 -18.52
C LYS A 79 -5.96 0.20 -17.66
N VAL A 80 -6.27 -0.46 -16.53
CA VAL A 80 -5.28 -0.92 -15.55
C VAL A 80 -4.32 -1.94 -16.16
N PHE A 81 -4.81 -2.80 -17.05
CA PHE A 81 -4.03 -3.86 -17.69
C PHE A 81 -3.84 -3.65 -19.19
N ALA A 82 -3.92 -2.40 -19.66
CA ALA A 82 -3.92 -2.07 -21.09
C ALA A 82 -2.73 -2.70 -21.85
N GLU A 83 -1.54 -2.69 -21.27
CA GLU A 83 -0.33 -3.28 -21.87
C GLU A 83 -0.48 -4.79 -22.10
N ALA A 84 -0.98 -5.53 -21.11
CA ALA A 84 -1.14 -6.98 -21.20
C ALA A 84 -2.21 -7.41 -22.20
N ILE A 85 -3.29 -6.61 -22.28
CA ILE A 85 -4.41 -6.81 -23.21
C ILE A 85 -3.97 -6.53 -24.65
N ASN A 86 -3.25 -5.41 -24.86
CA ASN A 86 -2.73 -5.03 -26.16
C ASN A 86 -1.73 -6.07 -26.70
N ASN A 87 -0.95 -6.70 -25.81
CA ASN A 87 -0.04 -7.79 -26.16
C ASN A 87 -0.71 -9.18 -26.26
N HIS A 88 -2.05 -9.24 -26.18
CA HIS A 88 -2.88 -10.46 -26.29
C HIS A 88 -2.45 -11.60 -25.37
N SER A 89 -1.81 -11.27 -24.27
CA SER A 89 -1.24 -12.25 -23.34
C SER A 89 -2.29 -12.73 -22.36
N VAL A 90 -3.23 -11.86 -21.97
CA VAL A 90 -4.35 -12.20 -21.08
C VAL A 90 -5.63 -11.70 -21.73
N SER A 91 -6.71 -12.50 -21.69
CA SER A 91 -8.01 -11.97 -22.09
C SER A 91 -8.59 -11.11 -20.98
N VAL A 92 -9.19 -10.00 -21.38
CA VAL A 92 -9.84 -9.04 -20.49
C VAL A 92 -10.86 -9.73 -19.59
N GLU A 93 -11.58 -10.69 -20.17
CA GLU A 93 -12.66 -11.44 -19.55
C GLU A 93 -12.16 -12.25 -18.36
N ASP A 94 -10.95 -12.81 -18.45
CA ASP A 94 -10.33 -13.56 -17.34
C ASP A 94 -10.00 -12.68 -16.12
N LEU A 95 -9.84 -11.37 -16.35
CA LEU A 95 -9.50 -10.38 -15.33
C LEU A 95 -10.72 -9.63 -14.78
N LYS A 96 -11.91 -9.86 -15.35
CA LYS A 96 -13.21 -9.31 -14.90
C LYS A 96 -14.02 -10.31 -14.07
N GLY A 97 -13.50 -11.53 -13.90
CA GLY A 97 -14.14 -12.65 -13.21
C GLY A 97 -14.16 -12.53 -11.69
N GLU A 98 -14.94 -13.39 -11.05
CA GLU A 98 -15.09 -13.43 -9.59
C GLU A 98 -13.77 -13.78 -8.89
N GLU A 99 -12.93 -14.60 -9.51
CA GLU A 99 -11.63 -15.03 -9.01
C GLU A 99 -10.69 -13.84 -8.79
N PHE A 100 -10.77 -12.81 -9.64
CA PHE A 100 -9.98 -11.59 -9.47
C PHE A 100 -10.42 -10.82 -8.22
N HIS A 101 -11.74 -10.64 -8.04
CA HIS A 101 -12.29 -9.93 -6.89
C HIS A 101 -12.04 -10.67 -5.58
N GLN A 102 -12.24 -11.99 -5.57
CA GLN A 102 -11.96 -12.84 -4.41
C GLN A 102 -10.48 -12.82 -4.04
N GLY A 103 -9.58 -12.94 -5.03
CA GLY A 103 -8.14 -12.89 -4.80
C GLY A 103 -7.69 -11.53 -4.27
N LEU A 104 -8.30 -10.45 -4.79
CA LEU A 104 -8.05 -9.08 -4.35
C LEU A 104 -8.55 -8.83 -2.92
N GLU A 105 -9.73 -9.33 -2.59
CA GLU A 105 -10.26 -9.30 -1.23
C GLU A 105 -9.34 -10.08 -0.27
N LEU A 106 -8.93 -11.29 -0.66
CA LEU A 106 -8.12 -12.16 0.18
C LEU A 106 -6.74 -11.55 0.47
N ILE A 107 -6.08 -10.99 -0.53
CA ILE A 107 -4.75 -10.38 -0.34
C ILE A 107 -4.83 -9.13 0.54
N ILE A 108 -5.85 -8.28 0.36
CA ILE A 108 -6.07 -7.08 1.19
C ILE A 108 -6.33 -7.49 2.64
N LYS A 109 -7.21 -8.47 2.85
CA LYS A 109 -7.55 -8.96 4.19
C LYS A 109 -6.36 -9.62 4.88
N GLN A 110 -5.61 -10.47 4.16
CA GLN A 110 -4.44 -11.13 4.72
C GLN A 110 -3.37 -10.11 5.13
N PHE A 111 -3.04 -9.15 4.26
CA PHE A 111 -2.11 -8.06 4.61
C PHE A 111 -2.58 -7.27 5.82
N THR A 112 -3.86 -6.88 5.84
CA THR A 112 -4.43 -6.08 6.94
C THR A 112 -4.41 -6.84 8.26
N CYS A 113 -4.68 -8.14 8.23
CA CYS A 113 -4.64 -8.98 9.43
C CYS A 113 -3.22 -9.09 10.00
N GLU A 114 -2.22 -9.32 9.15
CA GLU A 114 -0.81 -9.34 9.58
C GLU A 114 -0.35 -7.99 10.12
N LEU A 115 -0.79 -6.90 9.49
CA LEU A 115 -0.53 -5.55 9.97
C LEU A 115 -1.15 -5.33 11.36
N TYR A 116 -2.42 -5.69 11.53
CA TYR A 116 -3.13 -5.59 12.79
C TYR A 116 -2.41 -6.39 13.90
N ALA A 117 -2.15 -7.68 13.65
CA ALA A 117 -1.49 -8.61 14.55
C ALA A 117 -0.11 -8.12 15.00
N SER A 118 0.68 -7.56 14.07
CA SER A 118 2.03 -7.05 14.37
C SER A 118 2.07 -5.99 15.48
N GLN A 119 0.96 -5.28 15.70
CA GLN A 119 0.82 -4.19 16.66
C GLN A 119 -0.01 -4.58 17.90
N GLN A 120 -0.54 -5.80 17.98
CA GLN A 120 -1.29 -6.26 19.15
C GLN A 120 -0.37 -6.84 20.24
N PRO A 121 -0.83 -6.94 21.49
CA PRO A 121 -0.08 -7.63 22.55
C PRO A 121 0.30 -9.07 22.18
N VAL A 122 1.47 -9.53 22.63
CA VAL A 122 2.01 -10.87 22.32
C VAL A 122 1.08 -12.01 22.78
N ASP A 123 0.28 -11.76 23.82
CA ASP A 123 -0.67 -12.70 24.41
C ASP A 123 -2.05 -12.73 23.74
N SER A 124 -2.28 -11.91 22.69
CA SER A 124 -3.50 -12.01 21.90
C SER A 124 -3.45 -13.16 20.89
N ILE A 125 -4.59 -13.49 20.29
CA ILE A 125 -4.70 -14.49 19.22
C ILE A 125 -5.47 -13.84 18.06
N GLN A 126 -4.89 -13.91 16.87
CA GLN A 126 -5.49 -13.39 15.63
C GLN A 126 -5.49 -14.51 14.60
N LEU A 127 -6.59 -14.59 13.85
CA LEU A 127 -6.78 -15.60 12.82
C LEU A 127 -6.86 -14.92 11.45
N CYS A 128 -5.80 -15.08 10.65
CA CYS A 128 -5.75 -14.50 9.32
C CYS A 128 -6.27 -15.47 8.24
N PRO A 129 -6.99 -14.97 7.21
CA PRO A 129 -7.83 -15.77 6.31
C PRO A 129 -7.13 -16.94 5.60
N GLN A 130 -5.87 -16.78 5.20
CA GLN A 130 -5.17 -17.80 4.44
C GLN A 130 -4.50 -18.86 5.30
N SER A 131 -4.22 -18.50 6.55
CA SER A 131 -3.36 -19.32 7.38
C SER A 131 -4.16 -20.33 8.19
N ASN A 132 -5.39 -20.01 8.61
CA ASN A 132 -6.09 -20.72 9.70
C ASN A 132 -5.16 -21.06 10.89
N GLN A 133 -4.04 -20.34 10.97
CA GLN A 133 -2.95 -20.49 11.92
C GLN A 133 -2.90 -19.19 12.69
N VAL A 134 -2.54 -19.30 13.95
CA VAL A 134 -2.28 -18.14 14.78
C VAL A 134 -1.06 -17.43 14.20
N VAL A 135 -1.23 -16.17 13.84
CA VAL A 135 -0.10 -15.32 13.42
C VAL A 135 0.64 -14.78 14.64
N ASP A 136 1.94 -14.55 14.48
CA ASP A 136 2.76 -13.96 15.53
C ASP A 136 2.31 -12.52 15.82
N ASN A 137 2.15 -12.20 17.10
CA ASN A 137 1.68 -10.90 17.58
C ASN A 137 2.79 -10.10 18.26
N GLY A 138 2.57 -8.80 18.40
CA GLY A 138 3.44 -7.92 19.19
C GLY A 138 4.85 -7.86 18.63
N LEU A 139 4.96 -7.87 17.31
CA LEU A 139 6.23 -7.86 16.60
C LEU A 139 7.00 -6.56 16.82
N GLY A 140 6.30 -5.45 17.05
CA GLY A 140 6.92 -4.14 17.23
C GLY A 140 7.56 -3.58 15.95
N TYR A 141 7.21 -4.15 14.80
CA TYR A 141 7.59 -3.71 13.46
C TYR A 141 6.42 -3.99 12.50
N LEU A 142 6.38 -3.30 11.36
CA LEU A 142 5.35 -3.54 10.34
C LEU A 142 5.71 -4.74 9.45
N PRO A 143 4.75 -5.52 8.95
CA PRO A 143 5.01 -6.57 7.96
C PRO A 143 5.84 -6.02 6.79
N PHE A 144 6.75 -6.82 6.22
CA PHE A 144 7.71 -6.42 5.17
C PHE A 144 8.90 -5.58 5.64
N GLU A 145 8.85 -4.89 6.79
CA GLU A 145 10.08 -4.29 7.36
C GLU A 145 11.04 -5.38 7.84
N LYS A 146 10.50 -6.39 8.52
CA LYS A 146 11.23 -7.52 9.11
C LYS A 146 10.39 -8.80 9.09
N GLY A 147 10.97 -9.90 9.58
CA GLY A 147 10.27 -11.17 9.78
C GLY A 147 10.06 -11.97 8.48
N VAL A 148 8.99 -12.76 8.43
CA VAL A 148 8.75 -13.75 7.36
C VAL A 148 8.64 -13.12 5.96
N ARG A 149 8.12 -11.88 5.88
CA ARG A 149 7.90 -11.15 4.64
C ARG A 149 9.18 -10.59 4.01
N THR A 150 10.32 -10.70 4.70
CA THR A 150 11.62 -10.42 4.10
C THR A 150 11.99 -11.44 3.02
N ALA A 151 11.68 -12.71 3.27
CA ALA A 151 12.01 -13.81 2.37
C ALA A 151 10.78 -14.37 1.62
N GLN A 152 9.58 -14.29 2.19
CA GLN A 152 8.38 -14.93 1.64
C GLN A 152 7.35 -13.93 1.14
N ARG A 153 6.86 -14.16 -0.08
CA ARG A 153 5.73 -13.42 -0.67
C ARG A 153 4.47 -13.62 0.15
N LEU A 154 3.64 -12.59 0.24
CA LEU A 154 2.23 -12.74 0.61
C LEU A 154 1.44 -12.99 -0.68
N SER A 155 0.72 -14.10 -0.77
CA SER A 155 0.08 -14.54 -2.02
C SER A 155 -1.33 -15.07 -1.81
N ALA A 156 -2.27 -14.65 -2.64
CA ALA A 156 -3.61 -15.20 -2.80
C ALA A 156 -3.72 -15.94 -4.13
N ILE A 157 -4.23 -17.18 -4.07
CA ILE A 157 -4.40 -18.03 -5.24
C ILE A 157 -5.87 -18.41 -5.33
N GLU A 158 -6.53 -17.93 -6.38
CA GLU A 158 -7.91 -18.27 -6.69
C GLU A 158 -7.98 -19.11 -7.96
N ARG A 159 -8.94 -20.03 -8.00
CA ARG A 159 -9.23 -20.88 -9.15
C ARG A 159 -10.70 -20.80 -9.48
N ASN A 160 -11.02 -20.82 -10.77
CA ASN A 160 -12.40 -20.97 -11.17
C ASN A 160 -12.92 -22.38 -10.87
N ASP A 161 -14.24 -22.51 -10.80
CA ASP A 161 -14.91 -23.78 -10.47
C ASP A 161 -14.57 -24.90 -11.47
N GLU A 162 -14.35 -24.56 -12.75
CA GLU A 162 -13.98 -25.52 -13.79
C GLU A 162 -12.51 -25.98 -13.70
N GLY A 163 -11.68 -25.32 -12.87
CA GLY A 163 -10.26 -25.62 -12.75
C GLY A 163 -9.46 -25.35 -14.03
N THR A 164 -9.93 -24.39 -14.84
CA THR A 164 -9.31 -23.97 -16.11
C THR A 164 -8.57 -22.64 -16.02
N LEU A 165 -8.87 -21.83 -15.00
CA LEU A 165 -8.23 -20.54 -14.71
C LEU A 165 -7.69 -20.56 -13.28
N GLN A 166 -6.49 -20.04 -13.10
CA GLN A 166 -5.91 -19.76 -11.79
C GLN A 166 -5.30 -18.36 -11.81
N LEU A 167 -5.64 -17.54 -10.82
CA LEU A 167 -5.07 -16.23 -10.59
C LEU A 167 -4.23 -16.28 -9.31
N GLU A 168 -2.98 -15.84 -9.39
CA GLU A 168 -2.09 -15.66 -8.24
C GLU A 168 -1.81 -14.17 -8.08
N LEU A 169 -2.41 -13.55 -7.07
CA LEU A 169 -2.11 -12.19 -6.64
C LEU A 169 -1.07 -12.25 -5.53
N PHE A 170 -0.03 -11.42 -5.59
CA PHE A 170 1.01 -11.44 -4.58
C PHE A 170 1.73 -10.11 -4.36
N LEU A 171 2.20 -9.92 -3.14
CA LEU A 171 3.15 -8.90 -2.73
C LEU A 171 4.54 -9.53 -2.71
N LYS A 172 5.50 -8.93 -3.41
CA LYS A 172 6.90 -9.38 -3.46
C LYS A 172 7.54 -9.31 -2.06
N SER A 173 8.40 -10.26 -1.71
CA SER A 173 9.18 -10.13 -0.48
C SER A 173 10.24 -9.03 -0.61
N THR A 174 10.77 -8.52 0.50
CA THR A 174 11.77 -7.44 0.42
C THR A 174 13.12 -7.88 -0.13
N HIS A 175 13.44 -9.18 -0.06
CA HIS A 175 14.56 -9.76 -0.80
C HIS A 175 14.36 -9.73 -2.31
N GLU A 176 13.12 -9.84 -2.80
CA GLU A 176 12.84 -9.76 -4.23
C GLU A 176 12.82 -8.31 -4.71
N ARG A 177 12.20 -7.41 -3.94
CA ARG A 177 12.17 -5.97 -4.21
C ARG A 177 12.21 -5.18 -2.89
N PRO A 178 13.25 -4.35 -2.68
CA PRO A 178 13.37 -3.54 -1.47
C PRO A 178 12.27 -2.46 -1.38
N LEU A 179 11.93 -2.01 -0.16
CA LEU A 179 10.88 -1.00 0.08
C LEU A 179 11.30 0.42 -0.31
N GLU A 180 12.58 0.63 -0.62
CA GLU A 180 13.09 1.88 -1.17
C GLU A 180 12.75 2.03 -2.66
N SER A 181 12.39 0.93 -3.33
CA SER A 181 11.96 0.92 -4.73
C SER A 181 10.46 1.08 -4.83
N LEU A 182 9.98 1.79 -5.86
CA LEU A 182 8.56 1.87 -6.19
C LEU A 182 7.87 0.49 -6.26
N TRP A 183 8.62 -0.51 -6.71
CA TRP A 183 8.13 -1.87 -6.90
C TRP A 183 8.15 -2.72 -5.62
N GLY A 184 8.55 -2.12 -4.49
CA GLY A 184 8.38 -2.68 -3.16
C GLY A 184 6.91 -2.97 -2.86
N ALA A 185 6.67 -3.96 -2.01
CA ALA A 185 5.33 -4.47 -1.73
C ALA A 185 4.37 -3.43 -1.15
N VAL A 186 4.88 -2.52 -0.32
CA VAL A 186 4.07 -1.62 0.49
C VAL A 186 4.80 -0.31 0.77
N HIS A 187 4.06 0.80 0.73
CA HIS A 187 4.55 2.14 1.03
C HIS A 187 3.47 2.96 1.75
N GLU A 188 3.86 4.06 2.38
CA GLU A 188 2.93 5.16 2.67
C GLU A 188 2.91 6.14 1.51
N LEU A 189 1.76 6.69 1.14
CA LEU A 189 1.61 7.49 -0.08
C LEU A 189 2.52 8.74 -0.10
N GLY A 190 2.52 9.51 0.99
CA GLY A 190 3.09 10.84 1.07
C GLY A 190 2.24 11.90 0.36
N HIS A 191 2.61 13.17 0.53
CA HIS A 191 1.82 14.28 -0.03
C HIS A 191 2.04 14.44 -1.54
N PHE A 192 0.97 14.32 -2.32
CA PHE A 192 0.90 14.68 -3.74
C PHE A 192 -0.06 15.86 -3.95
N LYS A 193 0.44 16.97 -4.50
CA LYS A 193 -0.39 18.15 -4.79
C LYS A 193 -1.54 17.77 -5.75
N GLY A 194 -2.78 18.03 -5.32
CA GLY A 194 -4.01 17.72 -6.09
C GLY A 194 -4.69 16.39 -5.73
N SER A 195 -3.99 15.52 -4.98
CA SER A 195 -4.55 14.28 -4.46
C SER A 195 -5.55 14.54 -3.33
N GLN A 196 -6.66 13.82 -3.36
CA GLN A 196 -7.66 13.68 -2.30
C GLN A 196 -7.34 12.50 -1.38
N LEU A 197 -6.37 11.65 -1.74
CA LEU A 197 -5.92 10.56 -0.91
C LEU A 197 -5.07 11.11 0.25
N PRO A 198 -5.33 10.70 1.51
CA PRO A 198 -4.52 11.10 2.64
C PRO A 198 -3.04 10.69 2.46
N PRO A 199 -2.06 11.55 2.80
CA PRO A 199 -0.63 11.22 2.70
C PRO A 199 -0.21 9.96 3.46
N GLU A 200 -0.88 9.67 4.57
CA GLU A 200 -0.65 8.52 5.44
C GLU A 200 -1.29 7.21 4.91
N SER A 201 -1.94 7.25 3.74
CA SER A 201 -2.57 6.06 3.16
C SER A 201 -1.53 5.01 2.78
N VAL A 202 -1.84 3.75 3.03
CA VAL A 202 -0.97 2.63 2.68
C VAL A 202 -1.20 2.26 1.20
N VAL A 203 -0.14 2.11 0.43
CA VAL A 203 -0.19 1.72 -0.99
C VAL A 203 0.45 0.36 -1.15
N LEU A 204 -0.34 -0.61 -1.62
CA LEU A 204 0.11 -1.96 -1.96
C LEU A 204 0.44 -2.04 -3.46
N THR A 205 1.61 -2.57 -3.77
CA THR A 205 2.01 -2.94 -5.14
C THR A 205 1.72 -4.41 -5.36
N ILE A 206 0.57 -4.71 -5.95
CA ILE A 206 0.09 -6.07 -6.15
C ILE A 206 0.55 -6.57 -7.52
N ASN A 207 1.13 -7.76 -7.54
CA ASN A 207 1.54 -8.46 -8.74
C ASN A 207 0.51 -9.56 -9.03
N LEU A 208 0.18 -9.79 -10.29
CA LEU A 208 -0.78 -10.79 -10.72
C LEU A 208 -0.17 -11.69 -11.78
N LYS A 209 -0.26 -13.01 -11.55
CA LYS A 209 -0.01 -14.02 -12.57
C LYS A 209 -1.31 -14.74 -12.88
N ALA A 210 -1.62 -14.85 -14.17
CA ALA A 210 -2.73 -15.64 -14.66
C ALA A 210 -2.22 -16.91 -15.33
N TYR A 211 -2.86 -18.03 -15.01
CA TYR A 211 -2.57 -19.33 -15.56
C TYR A 211 -3.85 -19.91 -16.16
N LYS A 212 -3.72 -20.50 -17.35
CA LYS A 212 -4.80 -21.28 -17.95
C LYS A 212 -4.41 -22.72 -18.16
N LYS A 213 -5.36 -23.61 -17.91
CA LYS A 213 -5.26 -25.01 -18.29
C LYS A 213 -5.95 -25.18 -19.63
N ASP A 214 -5.23 -25.73 -20.59
CA ASP A 214 -5.79 -26.08 -21.90
C ASP A 214 -6.75 -27.26 -21.71
N THR A 215 -7.90 -27.27 -22.41
CA THR A 215 -8.85 -28.39 -22.34
C THR A 215 -8.24 -29.70 -22.82
N ASP A 216 -7.24 -29.62 -23.71
CA ASP A 216 -6.56 -30.79 -24.27
C ASP A 216 -5.22 -31.13 -23.60
N ALA A 217 -4.65 -30.20 -22.82
CA ALA A 217 -3.37 -30.39 -22.13
C ALA A 217 -3.54 -30.37 -20.61
N HIS A 218 -3.03 -31.40 -19.94
CA HIS A 218 -3.12 -31.52 -18.48
C HIS A 218 -2.28 -30.49 -17.70
N ASN A 219 -1.53 -29.62 -18.40
CA ASN A 219 -0.56 -28.69 -17.82
C ASN A 219 -1.07 -27.25 -17.83
N TRP A 220 -0.79 -26.53 -16.75
CA TRP A 220 -0.99 -25.07 -16.66
C TRP A 220 0.00 -24.33 -17.56
N ARG A 221 -0.50 -23.31 -18.27
CA ARG A 221 0.31 -22.38 -19.07
C ARG A 221 0.18 -20.98 -18.50
N TYR A 222 1.32 -20.29 -18.40
CA TYR A 222 1.35 -18.86 -18.09
C TYR A 222 0.72 -18.08 -19.23
N MET A 223 -0.13 -17.12 -18.87
CA MET A 223 -0.75 -16.23 -19.85
C MET A 223 0.18 -15.08 -20.24
N HIS A 224 0.95 -14.54 -19.29
CA HIS A 224 1.95 -13.48 -19.53
C HIS A 224 3.31 -13.87 -18.92
N SER A 225 4.41 -13.50 -19.57
CA SER A 225 5.77 -13.85 -19.12
C SER A 225 6.17 -13.13 -17.83
N GLU A 226 5.71 -11.90 -17.66
CA GLU A 226 5.90 -11.10 -16.46
C GLU A 226 4.60 -10.97 -15.65
N PRO A 227 4.66 -10.81 -14.32
CA PRO A 227 3.46 -10.49 -13.54
C PRO A 227 2.89 -9.13 -13.94
N LEU A 228 1.58 -9.04 -14.08
CA LEU A 228 0.90 -7.76 -14.20
C LEU A 228 0.99 -7.02 -12.87
N ILE A 229 1.09 -5.70 -12.88
CA ILE A 229 1.27 -4.89 -11.67
C ILE A 229 0.15 -3.86 -11.58
N PHE A 230 -0.45 -3.73 -10.41
CA PHE A 230 -1.43 -2.69 -10.12
C PHE A 230 -1.32 -2.25 -8.65
N PHE A 231 -1.95 -1.12 -8.33
CA PHE A 231 -1.81 -0.46 -7.04
C PHE A 231 -3.15 -0.37 -6.32
N VAL A 232 -3.14 -0.73 -5.04
CA VAL A 232 -4.29 -0.58 -4.15
C VAL A 232 -3.94 0.35 -3.01
N VAL A 233 -4.78 1.34 -2.78
CA VAL A 233 -4.64 2.28 -1.67
C VAL A 233 -5.59 1.86 -0.55
N LEU A 234 -5.04 1.65 0.62
CA LEU A 234 -5.74 1.34 1.87
C LEU A 234 -5.72 2.55 2.81
N PRO A 235 -6.60 2.57 3.82
CA PRO A 235 -6.49 3.48 4.96
C PRO A 235 -5.10 3.45 5.62
N SER A 236 -4.82 4.45 6.45
CA SER A 236 -3.55 4.53 7.16
C SER A 236 -3.34 3.38 8.14
N VAL A 237 -2.07 3.09 8.48
CA VAL A 237 -1.74 2.08 9.48
C VAL A 237 -2.51 2.32 10.78
N ASP A 238 -2.52 3.55 11.30
CA ASP A 238 -3.25 3.90 12.52
C ASP A 238 -4.75 3.61 12.41
N GLN A 239 -5.35 3.92 11.27
CA GLN A 239 -6.76 3.65 11.03
C GLN A 239 -7.05 2.15 10.97
N LEU A 240 -6.12 1.34 10.45
CA LEU A 240 -6.26 -0.11 10.36
C LEU A 240 -6.07 -0.80 11.72
N ILE A 241 -5.07 -0.40 12.50
CA ILE A 241 -4.76 -1.04 13.80
C ILE A 241 -5.66 -0.58 14.95
N SER A 242 -6.29 0.60 14.83
CA SER A 242 -7.22 1.14 15.85
C SER A 242 -8.61 0.48 15.86
N ARG A 243 -8.83 -0.53 15.00
CA ARG A 243 -10.12 -1.23 14.94
C ARG A 243 -10.27 -2.14 16.16
N PRO A 244 -11.51 -2.51 16.56
CA PRO A 244 -11.73 -3.30 17.77
C PRO A 244 -11.15 -4.72 17.72
N ASN A 245 -10.96 -5.28 16.53
CA ASN A 245 -10.38 -6.60 16.28
C ASN A 245 -9.92 -6.72 14.82
N GLU A 246 -9.21 -7.80 14.50
CA GLU A 246 -8.67 -8.10 13.18
C GLU A 246 -9.77 -8.28 12.13
N VAL A 247 -10.92 -8.84 12.50
CA VAL A 247 -12.06 -9.04 11.58
C VAL A 247 -12.65 -7.72 11.12
N GLU A 248 -12.87 -6.78 12.05
CA GLU A 248 -13.37 -5.44 11.73
C GLU A 248 -12.30 -4.61 11.00
N SER A 249 -11.01 -4.83 11.29
CA SER A 249 -9.90 -4.26 10.52
C SER A 249 -9.91 -4.71 9.07
N MET A 250 -9.96 -6.02 8.83
CA MET A 250 -10.04 -6.61 7.50
C MET A 250 -11.25 -6.11 6.69
N LYS A 251 -12.43 -6.07 7.30
CA LYS A 251 -13.65 -5.55 6.66
C LYS A 251 -13.50 -4.06 6.31
N PHE A 252 -13.00 -3.26 7.26
CA PHE A 252 -12.80 -1.83 7.05
C PHE A 252 -11.80 -1.54 5.93
N ALA A 253 -10.68 -2.27 5.89
CA ALA A 253 -9.67 -2.16 4.85
C ALA A 253 -10.26 -2.45 3.48
N TYR A 254 -10.92 -3.59 3.32
CA TYR A 254 -11.51 -3.99 2.02
C TYR A 254 -12.54 -2.98 1.51
N ARG A 255 -13.46 -2.54 2.37
CA ARG A 255 -14.51 -1.57 1.99
C ARG A 255 -13.97 -0.19 1.65
N SER A 256 -12.84 0.19 2.25
CA SER A 256 -12.21 1.48 2.03
C SER A 256 -11.12 1.45 0.94
N ALA A 257 -10.76 0.25 0.49
CA ALA A 257 -9.69 0.05 -0.48
C ALA A 257 -10.06 0.67 -1.82
N LYS A 258 -9.06 1.29 -2.45
CA LYS A 258 -9.19 1.96 -3.75
C LYS A 258 -8.19 1.36 -4.72
N LEU A 259 -8.67 0.84 -5.84
CA LEU A 259 -7.83 0.47 -6.97
C LEU A 259 -7.46 1.73 -7.74
N LEU A 260 -6.16 1.99 -7.91
CA LEU A 260 -5.69 3.09 -8.76
C LEU A 260 -5.87 2.70 -10.22
N VAL A 261 -6.55 3.56 -10.98
CA VAL A 261 -6.77 3.39 -12.42
C VAL A 261 -5.60 4.04 -13.14
N VAL A 262 -4.50 3.31 -13.21
CA VAL A 262 -3.28 3.71 -13.89
C VAL A 262 -3.39 3.33 -15.36
N ASP A 263 -3.52 4.33 -16.25
CA ASP A 263 -3.57 4.10 -17.70
C ASP A 263 -2.13 4.06 -18.24
N SER A 264 -1.69 2.90 -18.73
CA SER A 264 -0.33 2.69 -19.27
C SER A 264 -0.23 2.83 -20.79
N ARG A 265 -1.28 3.34 -21.45
CA ARG A 265 -1.31 3.57 -22.91
C ARG A 265 -0.52 4.79 -23.36
#